data_AF-A0A8C7XR34-F1
#
_entry.id   AF-A0A8C7XR34-F1
#
_cell.length_a   1.000
_cell.length_b   1.000
_cell.length_c   1.000
_cell.angle_alpha   90.00
_cell.angle_beta   90.00
_cell.angle_gamma   90.00
#
_symmetry.space_group_name_H-M   'P 1'
#
loop_
_entity.id
_entity.type
_entity.pdbx_description
1 polymer ?
#
loop_
_entity_poly.entity_id
_entity_poly.type
_entity_poly.pdbx_seq_one_letter_code
_entity_poly.pdbx_strand_id
1 'polypeptide(L)'
;MSSYKVEITCLDSVRLENGSSRCSGRLEVKSNNSWSSVCEDDFDLLDAEVVCRELGCGAPSVLKGALYGEAEAPILTREFLCEGHESVLLDCGSSWRKTKACPPDKAVGLTCSGIIRLEGDVSHCAGTLEMFYGGEWGPVAASNWSRDSASAVCAQLGCGSALSSRSKENFLNRSVWWIQPPCGLSLEGCNIMQWVDQSESTVEIFCSGKTKHQRHYFTGHVPFCCNTL
;
A
#
# COMPACT_ATOMS: atom_id res chain seq x y z
N MET A 1 27.09 -31.20 -31.20
CA MET A 1 26.90 -30.01 -30.35
C MET A 1 25.78 -30.33 -29.38
N SER A 2 26.10 -30.46 -28.09
CA SER A 2 25.12 -30.81 -27.06
C SER A 2 24.23 -29.59 -26.81
N SER A 3 22.91 -29.75 -26.95
CA SER A 3 21.94 -28.72 -26.60
C SER A 3 21.70 -28.78 -25.10
N TYR A 4 22.06 -27.72 -24.38
CA TYR A 4 21.78 -27.59 -22.96
C TYR A 4 20.40 -26.94 -22.82
N LYS A 5 19.41 -27.69 -22.31
CA LYS A 5 18.15 -27.11 -21.85
C LYS A 5 18.44 -26.37 -20.56
N VAL A 6 18.29 -25.04 -20.58
CA VAL A 6 18.24 -24.24 -19.36
C VAL A 6 16.78 -24.27 -18.89
N GLU A 7 16.53 -24.97 -17.80
CA GLU A 7 15.27 -24.84 -17.06
C GLU A 7 15.37 -23.61 -16.16
N ILE A 8 14.56 -22.58 -16.45
CA ILE A 8 14.38 -21.42 -15.59
C ILE A 8 13.12 -21.69 -14.77
N THR A 9 13.28 -22.15 -13.54
CA THR A 9 12.19 -22.18 -12.56
C THR A 9 12.00 -20.76 -12.05
N CYS A 10 10.85 -20.15 -12.36
CA CYS A 10 10.51 -18.87 -11.75
C CYS A 10 10.38 -19.06 -10.23
N LEU A 11 11.12 -18.25 -9.48
CA LEU A 11 11.04 -18.18 -8.04
C LEU A 11 9.60 -17.91 -7.58
N ASP A 12 9.31 -18.47 -6.42
CA ASP A 12 8.20 -18.13 -5.56
C ASP A 12 8.03 -16.59 -5.45
N SER A 13 6.79 -16.08 -5.55
CA SER A 13 6.52 -14.64 -5.68
C SER A 13 5.09 -14.29 -5.32
N VAL A 14 4.83 -13.05 -4.89
CA VAL A 14 3.47 -12.50 -4.71
C VAL A 14 3.14 -11.40 -5.72
N ARG A 15 1.85 -11.18 -6.00
CA ARG A 15 1.36 -10.04 -6.80
C ARG A 15 -0.05 -9.60 -6.36
N LEU A 16 -0.39 -8.36 -6.68
CA LEU A 16 -1.73 -7.79 -6.50
C LEU A 16 -2.38 -7.56 -7.88
N GLU A 17 -3.48 -8.26 -8.15
CA GLU A 17 -4.18 -8.23 -9.44
C GLU A 17 -5.49 -7.44 -9.38
N ASN A 18 -5.93 -6.91 -10.53
CA ASN A 18 -7.21 -6.21 -10.68
C ASN A 18 -7.43 -5.01 -9.74
N GLY A 19 -6.35 -4.41 -9.24
CA GLY A 19 -6.39 -3.14 -8.52
C GLY A 19 -6.01 -1.96 -9.39
N SER A 20 -6.14 -0.76 -8.82
CA SER A 20 -5.82 0.50 -9.49
C SER A 20 -4.33 0.86 -9.49
N SER A 21 -3.50 0.09 -8.78
CA SER A 21 -2.06 0.33 -8.62
C SER A 21 -1.31 -0.97 -8.32
N ARG A 22 0.02 -0.95 -8.33
CA ARG A 22 0.85 -2.09 -7.89
C ARG A 22 0.71 -2.44 -6.40
N CYS A 23 0.13 -1.53 -5.60
CA CYS A 23 -0.03 -1.65 -4.15
C CYS A 23 -1.49 -1.90 -3.74
N SER A 24 -2.34 -2.25 -4.70
CA SER A 24 -3.73 -2.59 -4.45
C SER A 24 -4.16 -3.71 -5.39
N GLY A 25 -4.93 -4.67 -4.90
CA GLY A 25 -5.45 -5.75 -5.72
C GLY A 25 -5.79 -7.02 -4.94
N ARG A 26 -6.30 -8.02 -5.65
CA ARG A 26 -6.47 -9.38 -5.15
C ARG A 26 -5.08 -10.02 -5.01
N LEU A 27 -4.80 -10.59 -3.84
CA LEU A 27 -3.52 -11.24 -3.59
C LEU A 27 -3.46 -12.59 -4.30
N GLU A 28 -2.42 -12.76 -5.13
CA GLU A 28 -2.05 -14.03 -5.72
C GLU A 28 -0.61 -14.40 -5.35
N VAL A 29 -0.40 -15.69 -5.06
CA VAL A 29 0.89 -16.26 -4.68
C VAL A 29 1.28 -17.29 -5.72
N LYS A 30 2.51 -17.20 -6.21
CA LYS A 30 3.12 -18.16 -7.12
C LYS A 30 3.91 -19.17 -6.33
N SER A 31 3.60 -20.45 -6.53
CA SER A 31 4.43 -21.56 -6.07
C SER A 31 4.39 -22.69 -7.09
N ASN A 32 5.51 -23.37 -7.32
CA ASN A 32 5.63 -24.44 -8.32
C ASN A 32 5.09 -24.05 -9.70
N ASN A 33 5.41 -22.83 -10.13
CA ASN A 33 5.00 -22.24 -11.41
C ASN A 33 3.47 -22.07 -11.61
N SER A 34 2.67 -22.16 -10.54
CA SER A 34 1.22 -21.92 -10.58
C SER A 34 0.86 -20.75 -9.66
N TRP A 35 -0.08 -19.91 -10.12
CA TRP A 35 -0.65 -18.83 -9.31
C TRP A 35 -1.91 -19.33 -8.61
N SER A 36 -2.06 -18.93 -7.35
CA SER A 36 -3.24 -19.20 -6.55
C SER A 36 -3.66 -17.97 -5.77
N SER A 37 -4.96 -17.77 -5.61
CA SER A 37 -5.51 -16.75 -4.73
C SER A 37 -5.41 -17.19 -3.27
N VAL A 38 -5.29 -16.23 -2.36
CA VAL A 38 -5.36 -16.49 -0.92
C VAL A 38 -6.76 -16.17 -0.41
N CYS A 39 -7.26 -16.93 0.54
CA CYS A 39 -8.57 -16.67 1.11
C CYS A 39 -8.50 -15.69 2.28
N GLU A 40 -9.51 -14.84 2.42
CA GLU A 40 -9.66 -13.85 3.48
C GLU A 40 -9.62 -14.46 4.88
N ASP A 41 -10.22 -15.63 5.09
CA ASP A 41 -10.29 -16.25 6.43
C ASP A 41 -8.96 -16.91 6.88
N ASP A 42 -7.99 -17.05 5.97
CA ASP A 42 -6.69 -17.74 6.18
C ASP A 42 -5.51 -16.74 6.07
N PHE A 43 -5.80 -15.45 6.06
CA PHE A 43 -4.81 -14.40 5.83
C PHE A 43 -5.11 -13.22 6.74
N ASP A 44 -4.18 -12.91 7.64
CA ASP A 44 -4.36 -11.89 8.67
C ASP A 44 -3.54 -10.62 8.40
N LEU A 45 -3.50 -9.73 9.40
CA LEU A 45 -2.79 -8.46 9.29
C LEU A 45 -1.27 -8.64 9.26
N LEU A 46 -0.70 -9.62 9.98
CA LEU A 46 0.74 -9.88 9.98
C LEU A 46 1.18 -10.45 8.63
N ASP A 47 0.36 -11.31 8.03
CA ASP A 47 0.59 -11.78 6.66
C ASP A 47 0.54 -10.61 5.66
N ALA A 48 -0.43 -9.70 5.84
CA ALA A 48 -0.57 -8.49 5.03
C ALA A 48 0.64 -7.55 5.14
N GLU A 49 1.21 -7.40 6.34
CA GLU A 49 2.44 -6.63 6.57
C GLU A 49 3.62 -7.21 5.80
N VAL A 50 3.79 -8.52 5.84
CA VAL A 50 4.85 -9.21 5.08
C VAL A 50 4.66 -8.99 3.57
N VAL A 51 3.45 -9.16 3.04
CA VAL A 51 3.18 -8.95 1.60
C VAL A 51 3.40 -7.51 1.18
N CYS A 52 2.88 -6.54 1.93
CA CYS A 52 3.05 -5.13 1.59
C CYS A 52 4.52 -4.70 1.67
N ARG A 53 5.31 -5.28 2.59
CA ARG A 53 6.76 -5.08 2.66
C ARG A 53 7.49 -5.75 1.49
N GLU A 54 7.17 -7.00 1.17
CA GLU A 54 7.73 -7.73 0.03
C GLU A 54 7.53 -6.98 -1.30
N LEU A 55 6.37 -6.34 -1.47
CA LEU A 55 6.04 -5.52 -2.64
C LEU A 55 6.63 -4.09 -2.59
N GLY A 56 7.23 -3.68 -1.47
CA GLY A 56 7.72 -2.32 -1.27
C GLY A 56 6.60 -1.26 -1.30
N CYS A 57 5.45 -1.60 -0.73
CA CYS A 57 4.23 -0.80 -0.70
C CYS A 57 3.85 -0.26 0.70
N GLY A 58 4.72 -0.48 1.69
CA GLY A 58 4.58 0.02 3.06
C GLY A 58 3.59 -0.78 3.90
N ALA A 59 2.78 -0.13 4.73
CA ALA A 59 1.83 -0.81 5.62
C ALA A 59 0.52 -1.22 4.90
N PRO A 60 -0.15 -2.30 5.34
CA PRO A 60 -1.50 -2.63 4.90
C PRO A 60 -2.54 -1.62 5.41
N SER A 61 -3.55 -1.29 4.61
CA SER A 61 -4.69 -0.43 4.99
C SER A 61 -6.05 -1.10 4.87
N VAL A 62 -6.22 -1.99 3.89
CA VAL A 62 -7.49 -2.65 3.64
C VAL A 62 -7.24 -4.12 3.36
N LEU A 63 -7.96 -4.96 4.09
CA LEU A 63 -8.01 -6.39 3.89
C LEU A 63 -9.47 -6.81 3.78
N LYS A 64 -9.90 -7.22 2.57
CA LYS A 64 -11.30 -7.57 2.35
C LYS A 64 -11.52 -8.52 1.17
N GLY A 65 -12.35 -9.52 1.36
CA GLY A 65 -12.83 -10.43 0.31
C GLY A 65 -13.58 -9.70 -0.82
N ALA A 66 -13.40 -10.16 -2.05
CA ALA A 66 -14.04 -9.66 -3.28
C ALA A 66 -13.85 -8.16 -3.61
N LEU A 67 -13.03 -7.42 -2.86
CA LEU A 67 -12.81 -5.99 -3.10
C LEU A 67 -12.30 -5.70 -4.52
N TYR A 68 -11.47 -6.60 -5.04
CA TYR A 68 -10.86 -6.54 -6.37
C TYR A 68 -11.38 -7.66 -7.28
N GLY A 69 -12.64 -8.06 -7.07
CA GLY A 69 -13.25 -9.19 -7.78
C GLY A 69 -12.94 -10.55 -7.15
N GLU A 70 -13.63 -11.57 -7.64
CA GLU A 70 -13.52 -12.94 -7.17
C GLU A 70 -12.19 -13.58 -7.61
N ALA A 71 -11.85 -14.72 -7.00
CA ALA A 71 -10.73 -15.54 -7.46
C ALA A 71 -10.98 -16.11 -8.87
N GLU A 72 -10.09 -15.79 -9.80
CA GLU A 72 -9.96 -16.47 -11.09
C GLU A 72 -8.94 -17.62 -11.02
N ALA A 73 -7.88 -17.43 -10.23
CA ALA A 73 -6.92 -18.48 -9.90
C ALA A 73 -7.46 -19.41 -8.79
N PRO A 74 -7.02 -20.69 -8.73
CA PRO A 74 -7.40 -21.59 -7.65
C PRO A 74 -7.12 -20.98 -6.27
N ILE A 75 -7.99 -21.22 -5.29
CA ILE A 75 -7.76 -20.74 -3.92
C ILE A 75 -6.86 -21.72 -3.17
N LEU A 76 -5.81 -21.20 -2.54
CA LEU A 76 -4.92 -21.93 -1.64
C LEU A 76 -5.68 -22.51 -0.45
N THR A 77 -5.42 -23.77 -0.15
CA THR A 77 -5.86 -24.45 1.08
C THR A 77 -4.79 -24.36 2.17
N ARG A 78 -4.14 -23.19 2.27
CA ARG A 78 -3.02 -22.91 3.18
C ARG A 78 -3.32 -21.62 3.92
N GLU A 79 -3.18 -21.68 5.24
CA GLU A 79 -3.19 -20.54 6.15
C GLU A 79 -1.74 -20.09 6.37
N PHE A 80 -1.50 -18.79 6.22
CA PHE A 80 -0.22 -18.18 6.55
C PHE A 80 -0.25 -17.78 8.03
N LEU A 81 0.88 -17.98 8.69
CA LEU A 81 1.06 -17.73 10.12
C LEU A 81 2.33 -16.91 10.31
N CYS A 82 2.40 -15.77 9.63
CA CYS A 82 3.54 -14.89 9.74
C CYS A 82 3.66 -14.34 11.17
N GLU A 83 4.89 -14.18 11.65
CA GLU A 83 5.20 -13.45 12.88
C GLU A 83 5.35 -11.94 12.63
N GLY A 84 5.44 -11.53 11.36
CA GLY A 84 5.47 -10.13 10.91
C GLY A 84 6.88 -9.61 10.63
N HIS A 85 7.93 -10.39 10.86
CA HIS A 85 9.34 -10.03 10.58
C HIS A 85 9.90 -10.68 9.30
N GLU A 86 9.16 -11.62 8.70
CA GLU A 86 9.55 -12.34 7.50
C GLU A 86 9.71 -11.41 6.29
N SER A 87 10.73 -11.62 5.46
CA SER A 87 10.96 -10.76 4.30
C SER A 87 10.09 -11.11 3.09
N VAL A 88 9.60 -12.35 3.02
CA VAL A 88 8.72 -12.86 1.96
C VAL A 88 7.62 -13.72 2.58
N LEU A 89 6.42 -13.70 2.00
CA LEU A 89 5.25 -14.41 2.53
C LEU A 89 5.46 -15.92 2.65
N LEU A 90 6.22 -16.50 1.72
CA LEU A 90 6.44 -17.95 1.65
C LEU A 90 7.46 -18.48 2.68
N ASP A 91 8.18 -17.59 3.37
CA ASP A 91 9.05 -17.92 4.50
C ASP A 91 8.27 -18.03 5.82
N CYS A 92 7.03 -17.54 5.86
CA CYS A 92 6.19 -17.62 7.04
C CYS A 92 5.87 -19.06 7.43
N GLY A 93 5.63 -19.24 8.73
CA GLY A 93 4.93 -20.43 9.21
C GLY A 93 3.62 -20.62 8.44
N SER A 94 3.18 -21.86 8.31
CA SER A 94 1.91 -22.11 7.63
C SER A 94 1.25 -23.40 8.09
N SER A 95 -0.06 -23.43 7.97
CA SER A 95 -0.88 -24.57 8.32
C SER A 95 -1.81 -24.95 7.16
N TRP A 96 -2.29 -26.18 7.17
CA TRP A 96 -3.35 -26.56 6.25
C TRP A 96 -4.67 -26.03 6.78
N ARG A 97 -5.50 -25.45 5.90
CA ARG A 97 -6.83 -24.97 6.25
C ARG A 97 -7.65 -26.07 6.94
N LYS A 98 -8.17 -25.78 8.14
CA LYS A 98 -9.00 -26.71 8.92
C LYS A 98 -10.50 -26.61 8.60
N THR A 99 -10.91 -25.56 7.90
CA THR A 99 -12.30 -25.22 7.59
C THR A 99 -12.75 -25.76 6.23
N LYS A 100 -14.02 -25.51 5.86
CA LYS A 100 -14.55 -25.86 4.54
C LYS A 100 -13.83 -25.05 3.44
N ALA A 101 -13.99 -25.50 2.19
CA ALA A 101 -13.46 -24.83 1.01
C ALA A 101 -13.82 -23.33 1.01
N CYS A 102 -12.84 -22.48 0.68
CA CYS A 102 -13.05 -21.04 0.52
C CYS A 102 -13.82 -20.77 -0.77
N PRO A 103 -14.92 -20.02 -0.73
CA PRO A 103 -15.61 -19.62 -1.95
C PRO A 103 -14.81 -18.55 -2.72
N PRO A 104 -14.97 -18.44 -4.06
CA PRO A 104 -14.21 -17.50 -4.89
C PRO A 104 -14.31 -16.02 -4.48
N ASP A 105 -15.46 -15.58 -3.98
CA ASP A 105 -15.73 -14.24 -3.47
C ASP A 105 -15.03 -13.93 -2.14
N LYS A 106 -14.44 -14.93 -1.51
CA LYS A 106 -13.60 -14.80 -0.32
C LYS A 106 -12.11 -14.72 -0.64
N ALA A 107 -11.72 -14.55 -1.91
CA ALA A 107 -10.35 -14.23 -2.27
C ALA A 107 -9.94 -12.88 -1.66
N VAL A 108 -8.82 -12.86 -0.95
CA VAL A 108 -8.39 -11.69 -0.19
C VAL A 108 -7.93 -10.57 -1.12
N GLY A 109 -8.58 -9.42 -0.98
CA GLY A 109 -8.13 -8.16 -1.54
C GLY A 109 -7.28 -7.41 -0.52
N LEU A 110 -6.13 -6.92 -0.96
CA LEU A 110 -5.17 -6.17 -0.15
C LEU A 110 -4.93 -4.79 -0.77
N THR A 111 -5.10 -3.74 0.04
CA THR A 111 -4.54 -2.41 -0.24
C THR A 111 -3.40 -2.15 0.73
N CYS A 112 -2.23 -1.84 0.20
CA CYS A 112 -1.11 -1.29 0.95
C CYS A 112 -1.16 0.24 0.81
N SER A 113 -1.18 0.95 1.93
CA SER A 113 -1.36 2.41 1.99
C SER A 113 -0.07 3.20 2.07
N GLY A 114 1.07 2.55 2.27
CA GLY A 114 2.17 3.26 2.93
C GLY A 114 1.80 3.62 4.38
N ILE A 115 2.79 4.05 5.15
CA ILE A 115 2.60 4.54 6.53
C ILE A 115 1.95 5.93 6.58
N ILE A 116 1.59 6.51 5.43
CA ILE A 116 1.16 7.91 5.28
C ILE A 116 -0.08 8.01 4.38
N ARG A 117 -0.94 8.99 4.65
CA ARG A 117 -2.10 9.34 3.80
C ARG A 117 -2.38 10.83 3.85
N LEU A 118 -3.07 11.35 2.83
CA LEU A 118 -3.63 12.70 2.84
C LEU A 118 -5.13 12.63 3.07
N GLU A 119 -5.59 13.10 4.23
CA GLU A 119 -7.00 13.16 4.58
C GLU A 119 -7.59 14.52 4.16
N GLY A 120 -8.43 14.52 3.14
CA GLY A 120 -9.07 15.73 2.63
C GLY A 120 -10.24 15.45 1.68
N ASP A 121 -11.25 16.32 1.71
CA ASP A 121 -12.52 16.11 0.99
C ASP A 121 -12.40 16.21 -0.54
N VAL A 122 -11.33 16.84 -1.03
CA VAL A 122 -11.20 17.25 -2.43
C VAL A 122 -10.40 16.25 -3.28
N SER A 123 -9.46 15.48 -2.72
CA SER A 123 -8.76 14.40 -3.44
C SER A 123 -7.84 13.59 -2.54
N HIS A 124 -7.52 12.37 -2.93
CA HIS A 124 -6.47 11.56 -2.27
C HIS A 124 -5.04 12.16 -2.41
N CYS A 125 -4.88 13.21 -3.23
CA CYS A 125 -3.62 13.93 -3.44
C CYS A 125 -3.57 15.31 -2.76
N ALA A 126 -4.54 15.62 -1.90
CA ALA A 126 -4.58 16.90 -1.20
C ALA A 126 -5.31 16.76 0.15
N GLY A 127 -4.65 17.11 1.25
CA GLY A 127 -5.26 16.99 2.56
C GLY A 127 -4.26 17.11 3.70
N THR A 128 -4.76 16.83 4.91
CA THR A 128 -3.96 16.76 6.13
C THR A 128 -3.13 15.48 6.08
N LEU A 129 -1.82 15.58 6.25
CA LEU A 129 -0.98 14.40 6.32
C LEU A 129 -1.26 13.66 7.63
N GLU A 130 -1.69 12.42 7.49
CA GLU A 130 -1.77 11.48 8.60
C GLU A 130 -0.75 10.37 8.42
N MET A 131 -0.23 9.86 9.54
CA MET A 131 0.70 8.76 9.60
C MET A 131 0.15 7.67 10.53
N PHE A 132 0.39 6.41 10.17
CA PHE A 132 0.05 5.25 10.99
C PHE A 132 1.24 4.85 11.84
N TYR A 133 1.11 4.95 13.16
CA TYR A 133 2.16 4.59 14.11
C TYR A 133 1.55 4.10 15.42
N GLY A 134 2.12 3.07 16.03
CA GLY A 134 1.61 2.54 17.31
C GLY A 134 0.20 1.92 17.24
N GLY A 135 -0.24 1.48 16.05
CA GLY A 135 -1.56 0.88 15.84
C GLY A 135 -2.69 1.87 15.60
N GLU A 136 -2.40 3.17 15.52
CA GLU A 136 -3.40 4.22 15.30
C GLU A 136 -2.97 5.23 14.22
N TRP A 137 -3.96 5.83 13.56
CA TRP A 137 -3.76 6.95 12.64
C TRP A 137 -3.77 8.26 13.40
N GLY A 138 -2.77 9.10 13.13
CA GLY A 138 -2.66 10.43 13.73
C GLY A 138 -2.18 11.47 12.74
N PRO A 139 -2.58 12.74 12.90
CA PRO A 139 -2.09 13.85 12.09
C PRO A 139 -0.61 14.11 12.33
N VAL A 140 0.11 14.58 11.31
CA VAL A 140 1.52 14.97 11.43
C VAL A 140 1.64 16.46 11.72
N ALA A 141 2.54 16.82 12.65
CA ALA A 141 2.82 18.20 13.02
C ALA A 141 3.37 19.01 11.84
N ALA A 142 3.00 20.29 11.77
CA ALA A 142 3.43 21.21 10.70
C ALA A 142 4.86 21.74 10.86
N SER A 143 5.41 21.65 12.07
CA SER A 143 6.75 22.14 12.36
C SER A 143 7.80 21.38 11.53
N ASN A 144 8.73 22.13 10.93
CA ASN A 144 9.91 21.61 10.21
C ASN A 144 9.66 20.90 8.85
N TRP A 145 8.54 21.16 8.18
CA TRP A 145 8.26 20.60 6.84
C TRP A 145 8.88 21.39 5.69
N SER A 146 9.72 20.73 4.88
CA SER A 146 10.31 21.29 3.67
C SER A 146 9.50 20.96 2.41
N ARG A 147 9.75 21.70 1.32
CA ARG A 147 9.19 21.36 0.00
C ARG A 147 9.64 19.99 -0.49
N ASP A 148 10.86 19.59 -0.17
CA ASP A 148 11.42 18.30 -0.57
C ASP A 148 10.72 17.16 0.17
N SER A 149 10.47 17.33 1.47
CA SER A 149 9.69 16.39 2.29
C SER A 149 8.25 16.25 1.77
N ALA A 150 7.60 17.37 1.42
CA ALA A 150 6.28 17.33 0.80
C ALA A 150 6.30 16.63 -0.57
N SER A 151 7.38 16.81 -1.34
CA SER A 151 7.53 16.17 -2.66
C SER A 151 7.75 14.67 -2.54
N ALA A 152 8.49 14.22 -1.51
CA ALA A 152 8.63 12.80 -1.19
C ALA A 152 7.28 12.17 -0.84
N VAL A 153 6.45 12.83 -0.03
CA VAL A 153 5.07 12.38 0.25
C VAL A 153 4.26 12.24 -1.03
N CYS A 154 4.26 13.29 -1.87
CA CYS A 154 3.50 13.26 -3.12
C CYS A 154 3.99 12.15 -4.08
N ALA A 155 5.29 11.89 -4.14
CA ALA A 155 5.85 10.82 -4.94
C ALA A 155 5.46 9.43 -4.38
N GLN A 156 5.54 9.25 -3.06
CA GLN A 156 5.19 7.99 -2.38
C GLN A 156 3.71 7.64 -2.54
N LEU A 157 2.84 8.65 -2.54
CA LEU A 157 1.39 8.48 -2.78
C LEU A 157 1.02 8.38 -4.27
N GLY A 158 1.99 8.45 -5.19
CA GLY A 158 1.72 8.42 -6.64
C GLY A 158 1.02 9.68 -7.17
N CYS A 159 1.10 10.80 -6.44
CA CYS A 159 0.45 12.06 -6.74
C CYS A 159 1.36 13.09 -7.47
N GLY A 160 2.53 12.65 -7.93
CA GLY A 160 3.51 13.48 -8.62
C GLY A 160 4.29 14.40 -7.67
N SER A 161 4.49 15.66 -8.03
CA SER A 161 5.28 16.63 -7.24
C SER A 161 4.41 17.43 -6.27
N ALA A 162 5.02 17.99 -5.22
CA ALA A 162 4.32 18.91 -4.33
C ALA A 162 4.09 20.28 -4.99
N LEU A 163 2.85 20.74 -4.93
CA LEU A 163 2.46 22.10 -5.33
C LEU A 163 2.67 23.07 -4.17
N SER A 164 2.17 22.71 -2.98
CA SER A 164 2.30 23.50 -1.76
C SER A 164 2.13 22.65 -0.50
N SER A 165 2.66 23.15 0.61
CA SER A 165 2.35 22.69 1.96
C SER A 165 1.94 23.89 2.81
N ARG A 166 1.09 23.68 3.81
CA ARG A 166 0.71 24.73 4.77
C ARG A 166 0.46 24.15 6.15
N SER A 167 0.62 25.00 7.16
CA SER A 167 0.16 24.74 8.51
C SER A 167 -1.35 24.97 8.60
N LYS A 168 -2.05 24.06 9.26
CA LYS A 168 -3.47 24.14 9.59
C LYS A 168 -3.64 23.97 11.09
N GLU A 169 -4.43 24.83 11.72
CA GLU A 169 -4.72 24.69 13.15
C GLU A 169 -5.34 23.31 13.44
N ASN A 170 -4.88 22.69 14.52
CA ASN A 170 -5.36 21.39 14.96
C ASN A 170 -6.70 21.53 15.70
N PHE A 171 -7.76 21.94 14.98
CA PHE A 171 -9.08 22.19 15.56
C PHE A 171 -9.70 20.98 16.27
N LEU A 172 -9.19 19.78 16.03
CA LEU A 172 -9.66 18.54 16.65
C LEU A 172 -8.94 18.20 17.97
N ASN A 173 -7.94 19.00 18.40
CA ASN A 173 -7.09 18.73 19.58
C ASN A 173 -6.57 17.28 19.65
N ARG A 174 -6.33 16.65 18.49
CA ARG A 174 -5.79 15.29 18.42
C ARG A 174 -4.29 15.33 18.69
N SER A 175 -3.75 14.31 19.33
CA SER A 175 -2.30 14.10 19.42
C SER A 175 -1.71 14.09 18.01
N VAL A 176 -0.62 14.83 17.80
CA VAL A 176 0.09 14.87 16.52
C VAL A 176 1.34 13.99 16.56
N TRP A 177 1.75 13.47 15.42
CA TRP A 177 3.06 12.84 15.24
C TRP A 177 4.10 13.90 14.90
N TRP A 178 5.20 13.92 15.66
CA TRP A 178 6.35 14.75 15.34
C TRP A 178 7.40 13.94 14.60
N ILE A 179 7.77 14.41 13.41
CA ILE A 179 8.75 13.76 12.55
C ILE A 179 9.98 14.65 12.53
N GLN A 180 11.11 14.19 13.07
CA GLN A 180 12.33 14.98 13.11
C GLN A 180 13.15 14.78 11.82
N PRO A 181 13.38 15.84 11.01
CA PRO A 181 14.28 15.77 9.87
C PRO A 181 15.74 15.55 10.31
N PRO A 182 16.64 15.07 9.43
CA PRO A 182 16.44 14.95 7.99
C PRO A 182 15.68 13.68 7.60
N CYS A 183 14.53 13.88 6.97
CA CYS A 183 13.92 12.84 6.15
C CYS A 183 14.71 12.80 4.84
N GLY A 184 15.19 11.62 4.43
CA GLY A 184 15.83 11.44 3.14
C GLY A 184 14.83 11.56 1.98
N LEU A 185 15.04 10.80 0.91
CA LEU A 185 14.10 10.75 -0.23
C LEU A 185 12.75 10.08 0.10
N SER A 186 12.58 9.57 1.33
CA SER A 186 11.39 8.86 1.84
C SER A 186 11.20 9.17 3.33
N LEU A 187 9.95 9.17 3.78
CA LEU A 187 9.60 9.36 5.20
C LEU A 187 9.98 8.15 6.09
N GLU A 188 10.30 7.01 5.49
CA GLU A 188 10.78 5.82 6.21
C GLU A 188 12.13 6.03 6.92
N GLY A 189 12.91 7.03 6.49
CA GLY A 189 14.20 7.38 7.10
C GLY A 189 14.11 8.43 8.21
N CYS A 190 12.92 8.92 8.57
CA CYS A 190 12.79 9.95 9.59
C CYS A 190 12.85 9.36 11.00
N ASN A 191 13.43 10.08 11.94
CA ASN A 191 13.31 9.74 13.36
C ASN A 191 11.92 10.18 13.86
N ILE A 192 11.05 9.22 14.18
CA ILE A 192 9.69 9.47 14.65
C ILE A 192 9.73 9.49 16.18
N MET A 193 9.43 10.64 16.79
CA MET A 193 9.28 10.76 18.23
C MET A 193 7.81 11.06 18.55
N GLN A 194 7.19 10.19 19.36
CA GLN A 194 5.84 10.45 19.87
C GLN A 194 5.92 11.58 20.90
N TRP A 195 5.34 12.73 20.58
CA TRP A 195 5.17 13.85 21.51
C TRP A 195 3.73 14.33 21.44
N VAL A 196 3.05 14.28 22.59
CA VAL A 196 1.64 14.67 22.74
C VAL A 196 1.61 16.14 23.15
N ASP A 197 1.90 17.04 22.20
CA ASP A 197 1.52 18.45 22.38
C ASP A 197 0.30 18.74 21.50
N GLN A 198 -0.84 18.95 22.15
CA GLN A 198 -2.12 19.23 21.50
C GLN A 198 -2.17 20.63 20.87
N SER A 199 -1.16 21.47 21.13
CA SER A 199 -1.08 22.85 20.63
C SER A 199 -0.39 22.99 19.26
N GLU A 200 0.16 21.90 18.72
CA GLU A 200 0.83 21.92 17.43
C GLU A 200 -0.17 21.89 16.26
N SER A 201 0.01 22.80 15.31
CA SER A 201 -0.69 22.79 14.02
C SER A 201 -0.32 21.56 13.19
N THR A 202 -1.21 21.11 12.31
CA THR A 202 -1.00 19.95 11.42
C THR A 202 -0.56 20.38 10.02
N VAL A 203 0.20 19.53 9.33
CA VAL A 203 0.62 19.80 7.95
C VAL A 203 -0.45 19.38 6.94
N GLU A 204 -0.84 20.30 6.07
CA GLU A 204 -1.59 19.99 4.84
C GLU A 204 -0.67 20.03 3.63
N ILE A 205 -0.78 19.03 2.75
CA ILE A 205 0.01 18.88 1.54
C ILE A 205 -0.91 18.86 0.33
N PHE A 206 -0.51 19.57 -0.73
CA PHE A 206 -1.20 19.61 -2.02
C PHE A 206 -0.24 19.13 -3.10
N CYS A 207 -0.58 18.03 -3.74
CA CYS A 207 0.21 17.43 -4.81
C CYS A 207 -0.36 17.75 -6.19
N SER A 208 0.44 17.50 -7.24
CA SER A 208 0.06 17.73 -8.64
C SER A 208 -1.05 16.79 -9.16
N GLY A 209 -1.31 15.68 -8.48
CA GLY A 209 -2.34 14.70 -8.85
C GLY A 209 -3.75 15.30 -8.88
N LYS A 210 -4.59 14.81 -9.79
CA LYS A 210 -5.87 15.46 -10.14
C LYS A 210 -6.81 15.57 -8.93
N THR A 211 -7.26 16.79 -8.65
CA THR A 211 -8.32 17.07 -7.68
C THR A 211 -9.68 16.60 -8.20
N LYS A 212 -10.61 16.23 -7.31
CA LYS A 212 -11.96 15.71 -7.64
C LYS A 212 -12.88 16.75 -8.31
N HIS A 213 -12.32 17.87 -8.81
CA HIS A 213 -13.04 18.90 -9.57
C HIS A 213 -12.53 19.17 -11.00
N GLN A 214 -11.65 18.33 -11.55
CA GLN A 214 -11.41 18.34 -13.00
C GLN A 214 -12.11 17.16 -13.69
N ARG A 215 -13.42 17.31 -13.91
CA ARG A 215 -14.10 16.67 -15.05
C ARG A 215 -13.57 17.35 -16.32
N HIS A 216 -12.38 16.95 -16.76
CA HIS A 216 -11.95 17.23 -18.13
C HIS A 216 -12.69 16.26 -19.04
N TYR A 217 -13.59 16.81 -19.85
CA TYR A 217 -14.00 16.22 -21.12
C TYR A 217 -12.71 15.90 -21.90
N PHE A 218 -12.31 14.64 -21.94
CA PHE A 218 -11.32 14.17 -22.92
C PHE A 218 -12.06 13.44 -24.02
N THR A 219 -12.34 14.19 -25.09
CA THR A 219 -12.52 13.62 -26.42
C THR A 219 -11.21 12.97 -26.87
N GLY A 220 -11.25 11.68 -27.14
CA GLY A 220 -10.46 10.98 -28.15
C GLY A 220 -8.93 10.95 -28.00
N HIS A 221 -8.38 9.80 -27.60
CA HIS A 221 -7.61 8.91 -28.49
C HIS A 221 -7.07 7.72 -27.69
N VAL A 222 -7.34 6.53 -28.21
CA VAL A 222 -6.84 5.24 -27.71
C VAL A 222 -5.48 4.98 -28.37
N PRO A 223 -4.41 4.67 -27.63
CA PRO A 223 -3.29 3.94 -28.19
C PRO A 223 -3.42 2.46 -27.82
N PHE A 224 -3.77 1.67 -28.82
CA PHE A 224 -3.33 0.29 -28.93
C PHE A 224 -1.80 0.23 -28.83
N CYS A 225 -1.28 -0.79 -28.14
CA CYS A 225 -0.18 -1.61 -28.65
C CYS A 225 -0.20 -2.96 -27.94
N CYS A 226 -0.92 -3.89 -28.56
CA CYS A 226 -0.56 -5.30 -28.58
C CYS A 226 0.60 -5.43 -29.57
N ASN A 227 1.70 -6.08 -29.20
CA ASN A 227 2.64 -6.62 -30.19
C ASN A 227 3.10 -8.00 -29.71
N THR A 228 2.47 -9.01 -30.27
CA THR A 228 3.04 -10.32 -30.54
C THR A 228 4.07 -10.22 -31.66
N LEU A 229 5.23 -10.83 -31.46
CA LEU A 229 5.94 -11.70 -32.41
C LEU A 229 7.01 -12.48 -31.63
#